data_AF-A0A359I9I3-F1
#
_entry.id   AF-A0A359I9I3-F1
#
_cell.length_a   1.000
_cell.length_b   1.000
_cell.length_c   1.000
_cell.angle_alpha   90.00
_cell.angle_beta   90.00
_cell.angle_gamma   90.00
#
_symmetry.space_group_name_H-M   'P 1'
#
loop_
_entity.id
_entity.type
_entity.pdbx_description
1 polymer ?
#
loop_
_entity_poly.entity_id
_entity_poly.type
_entity_poly.pdbx_seq_one_letter_code
_entity_poly.pdbx_strand_id
1 'polypeptide(L)'
;MGVVAADASASRASVSKVYGKNSKVMQNTFGNPDFAFPETVGANAETALKTAVDSGDDVSALRAAMQIAISGNLVSKENYGKGIRLFEELATKLRQPYSQLAVLLEAQMYCSIYNSTPWVFNNRAIPVEPAPENVMEWSRDIFATKVSSLVSASFADVEAARALPLSAISAIIENGEDAEKMGMTVYDFMSMKSADILEPFSGNGRASVIPFGYGSAAGNKKNERSASALLAGILDSDIDWHLQRGESRIAAVMSYYKYENMPWSERKSFAEDCIKRYIDTPYCALFILAGNDYMEEDDDNTMSAESESEQLAKSNRFLKKRYNLIESYLNRFPDCDNAKALRNRLTVLGAEDIAVTLAGRIYPSEKGKVTVSASNVFDFNILVVKLPASYVGKDIRLNSVSGTGTVAGVVPVRFSGEKPVKNQTTIELPALQSGVYVLVPSRSSKLGDVITGTSSRMAVPTFTVSRLTYFRSSDQTTKDGDRLYVSDGRNQKPVSGAKVVFTSRSSKQRTEKTTGEEGYVTVPYGSCDFIVSKGTDRLAGNTWNRGYDKTVSHSQIQGKILTDLSIYRPGDTIGFMGVVYEVKEREMRQLPGTEVKMILCDANYQNAD
;
A
#
# COMPACT_ATOMS: atom_id res chain seq x y z
N MET A 1 5.12 -13.47 3.43
CA MET A 1 6.36 -13.26 4.20
C MET A 1 6.80 -11.84 3.91
N GLY A 2 6.63 -10.92 4.87
CA GLY A 2 7.02 -9.52 4.69
C GLY A 2 8.46 -9.33 5.15
N VAL A 3 9.31 -8.84 4.25
CA VAL A 3 10.69 -8.48 4.56
C VAL A 3 10.66 -7.21 5.41
N VAL A 4 11.18 -7.31 6.63
CA VAL A 4 11.52 -6.14 7.45
C VAL A 4 12.73 -5.48 6.79
N ALA A 5 12.47 -4.39 6.07
CA ALA A 5 13.51 -3.42 5.77
C ALA A 5 14.03 -2.88 7.11
N ALA A 6 15.31 -3.11 7.39
CA ALA A 6 16.00 -2.46 8.49
C ALA A 6 16.15 -0.98 8.15
N ASP A 7 15.11 -0.21 8.45
CA ASP A 7 15.11 1.24 8.37
C ASP A 7 15.96 1.77 9.54
N ALA A 8 17.18 2.19 9.23
CA ALA A 8 18.10 2.81 10.17
C ALA A 8 17.66 4.25 10.47
N SER A 9 16.49 4.42 11.08
CA SER A 9 16.12 5.64 11.82
C SER A 9 14.92 5.39 12.73
N ALA A 10 15.18 5.00 13.98
CA ALA A 10 14.17 5.04 15.04
C ALA A 10 14.71 5.79 16.26
N SER A 11 13.94 6.80 16.65
CA SER A 11 14.08 7.76 17.72
C SER A 11 14.62 7.22 19.05
N ARG A 12 15.49 8.02 19.69
CA ARG A 12 15.77 7.98 21.13
C ARG A 12 14.47 8.05 21.94
N ALA A 13 14.13 6.98 22.65
CA ALA A 13 13.25 7.02 23.81
C ALA A 13 13.93 6.31 24.98
N SER A 14 14.32 7.10 25.98
CA SER A 14 14.91 6.66 27.24
C SER A 14 13.87 5.93 28.09
N VAL A 15 14.07 4.64 28.33
CA VAL A 15 13.43 3.92 29.44
C VAL A 15 14.51 3.14 30.18
N SER A 16 14.93 3.71 31.29
CA SER A 16 15.75 3.07 32.32
C SER A 16 14.93 1.99 33.04
N LYS A 17 15.33 0.71 32.92
CA LYS A 17 14.92 -0.34 33.85
C LYS A 17 16.05 -1.37 34.06
N VAL A 18 16.72 -1.19 35.20
CA VAL A 18 17.29 -2.18 36.15
C VAL A 18 17.92 -3.44 35.54
N TYR A 19 19.26 -3.47 35.57
CA TYR A 19 20.10 -4.62 35.30
C TYR A 19 19.89 -5.75 36.32
N GLY A 20 19.43 -6.91 35.85
CA GLY A 20 19.76 -8.20 36.44
C GLY A 20 21.02 -8.74 35.76
N LYS A 21 22.16 -8.70 36.45
CA LYS A 21 23.42 -9.31 36.00
C LYS A 21 23.29 -10.84 36.00
N ASN A 22 23.28 -11.43 34.80
CA ASN A 22 23.91 -12.71 34.47
C ASN A 22 23.77 -12.96 32.96
N SER A 23 24.48 -12.20 32.12
CA SER A 23 24.79 -12.62 30.75
C SER A 23 26.20 -13.19 30.73
N LYS A 24 26.35 -14.45 30.31
CA LYS A 24 27.65 -14.97 29.89
C LYS A 24 28.15 -14.05 28.77
N VAL A 25 29.33 -13.46 28.92
CA VAL A 25 30.03 -12.79 27.81
C VAL A 25 30.35 -13.88 26.78
N MET A 26 29.53 -14.02 25.73
CA MET A 26 29.88 -14.88 24.60
C MET A 26 31.11 -14.29 23.92
N GLN A 27 32.15 -15.12 23.73
CA GLN A 27 33.32 -14.70 22.96
C GLN A 27 32.93 -14.52 21.48
N ASN A 28 33.34 -13.40 20.88
CA ASN A 28 33.15 -13.14 19.46
C ASN A 28 34.01 -14.13 18.66
N THR A 29 33.35 -15.05 17.95
CA THR A 29 33.97 -16.16 17.22
C THR A 29 33.34 -16.30 15.83
N PHE A 30 34.00 -16.99 14.90
CA PHE A 30 33.43 -17.22 13.56
C PHE A 30 32.04 -17.90 13.60
N GLY A 31 31.85 -18.85 14.53
CA GLY A 31 30.58 -19.54 14.72
C GLY A 31 29.49 -18.67 15.37
N ASN A 32 29.88 -17.67 16.15
CA ASN A 32 28.99 -16.73 16.85
C ASN A 32 29.51 -15.29 16.70
N PRO A 33 29.33 -14.68 15.51
CA PRO A 33 29.87 -13.35 15.23
C PRO A 33 29.09 -12.26 15.97
N ASP A 34 29.80 -11.31 16.58
CA ASP A 34 29.21 -10.08 17.13
C ASP A 34 29.55 -8.89 16.23
N PHE A 35 28.60 -8.53 15.35
CA PHE A 35 28.74 -7.44 14.38
C PHE A 35 28.79 -6.04 15.02
N ALA A 36 28.58 -5.91 16.34
CA ALA A 36 28.92 -4.67 17.05
C ALA A 36 30.44 -4.39 17.06
N PHE A 37 31.26 -5.42 16.83
CA PHE A 37 32.71 -5.34 16.68
C PHE A 37 33.12 -5.84 15.28
N PRO A 38 32.82 -5.06 14.21
CA PRO A 38 32.94 -5.52 12.84
C PRO A 38 34.39 -5.88 12.45
N GLU A 39 35.40 -5.16 12.94
CA GLU A 39 36.81 -5.49 12.68
C GLU A 39 37.19 -6.88 13.24
N THR A 40 36.70 -7.23 14.43
CA THR A 40 36.92 -8.55 15.03
C THR A 40 36.22 -9.66 14.26
N VAL A 41 34.98 -9.42 13.80
CA VAL A 41 34.26 -10.37 12.95
C VAL A 41 35.00 -10.58 11.63
N GLY A 42 35.46 -9.51 11.00
CA GLY A 42 36.22 -9.56 9.75
C GLY A 42 37.51 -10.39 9.89
N ALA A 43 38.32 -10.13 10.92
CA ALA A 43 39.56 -10.86 11.16
C ALA A 43 39.34 -12.37 11.43
N ASN A 44 38.31 -12.69 12.22
CA ASN A 44 37.90 -14.07 12.48
C ASN A 44 37.46 -14.77 11.19
N ALA A 45 36.69 -14.08 10.36
CA ALA A 45 36.18 -14.60 9.10
C ALA A 45 37.28 -14.75 8.03
N GLU A 46 38.27 -13.86 7.95
CA GLU A 46 39.43 -14.00 7.05
C GLU A 46 40.23 -15.28 7.37
N THR A 47 40.44 -15.55 8.65
CA THR A 47 41.12 -16.78 9.09
C THR A 47 40.31 -18.01 8.71
N ALA A 48 38.99 -17.99 8.98
CA ALA A 48 38.08 -19.08 8.64
C ALA A 48 37.98 -19.32 7.12
N LEU A 49 37.95 -18.25 6.32
CA LEU A 49 37.90 -18.31 4.86
C LEU A 49 39.11 -19.06 4.31
N LYS A 50 40.32 -18.70 4.77
CA LYS A 50 41.55 -19.37 4.33
C LYS A 50 41.50 -20.86 4.63
N THR A 51 41.13 -21.23 5.86
CA THR A 51 41.00 -22.64 6.26
C THR A 51 39.97 -23.38 5.42
N ALA A 52 38.81 -22.77 5.17
CA ALA A 52 37.73 -23.38 4.40
C ALA A 52 38.10 -23.61 2.92
N VAL A 53 38.80 -22.65 2.30
CA VAL A 53 39.31 -22.79 0.93
C VAL A 53 40.39 -23.88 0.86
N ASP A 54 41.33 -23.91 1.82
CA ASP A 54 42.40 -24.91 1.86
C ASP A 54 41.85 -26.34 2.11
N SER A 55 40.74 -26.47 2.84
CA SER A 55 40.10 -27.76 3.14
C SER A 55 39.03 -28.20 2.14
N GLY A 56 38.64 -27.34 1.19
CA GLY A 56 37.55 -27.60 0.24
C GLY A 56 36.14 -27.58 0.86
N ASP A 57 35.98 -26.91 2.01
CA ASP A 57 34.69 -26.66 2.67
C ASP A 57 34.03 -25.39 2.09
N ASP A 58 33.35 -25.57 0.96
CA ASP A 58 32.79 -24.45 0.20
C ASP A 58 31.69 -23.68 0.96
N VAL A 59 30.90 -24.36 1.81
CA VAL A 59 29.82 -23.72 2.60
C VAL A 59 30.43 -22.78 3.63
N SER A 60 31.45 -23.24 4.36
CA SER A 60 32.17 -22.41 5.32
C SER A 60 32.92 -21.27 4.63
N ALA A 61 33.44 -21.49 3.42
CA ALA A 61 34.08 -20.45 2.62
C ALA A 61 33.09 -19.33 2.27
N LEU A 62 31.89 -19.67 1.78
CA LEU A 62 30.83 -18.70 1.52
C LEU A 62 30.38 -17.98 2.80
N ARG A 63 30.18 -18.71 3.90
CA ARG A 63 29.81 -18.12 5.19
C ARG A 63 30.84 -17.09 5.67
N ALA A 64 32.12 -17.41 5.55
CA ALA A 64 33.21 -16.53 5.90
C ALA A 64 33.25 -15.30 4.98
N ALA A 65 33.09 -15.47 3.67
CA ALA A 65 33.02 -14.35 2.74
C ALA A 65 31.85 -13.40 3.01
N MET A 66 30.68 -13.93 3.35
CA MET A 66 29.53 -13.12 3.77
C MET A 66 29.85 -12.30 5.03
N GLN A 67 30.47 -12.90 6.05
CA GLN A 67 30.88 -12.18 7.25
C GLN A 67 31.88 -11.07 6.95
N ILE A 68 32.90 -11.33 6.11
CA ILE A 68 33.89 -10.34 5.67
C ILE A 68 33.22 -9.18 4.94
N ALA A 69 32.31 -9.48 4.01
CA ALA A 69 31.61 -8.46 3.24
C ALA A 69 30.73 -7.58 4.15
N ILE A 70 29.92 -8.19 5.02
CA ILE A 70 29.04 -7.47 5.95
C ILE A 70 29.87 -6.61 6.92
N SER A 71 30.89 -7.20 7.55
CA SER A 71 31.72 -6.46 8.51
C SER A 71 32.51 -5.33 7.85
N GLY A 72 33.05 -5.56 6.65
CA GLY A 72 33.74 -4.54 5.88
C GLY A 72 32.84 -3.36 5.54
N ASN A 73 31.60 -3.62 5.14
CA ASN A 73 30.61 -2.59 4.80
C ASN A 73 30.16 -1.78 6.04
N LEU A 74 30.11 -2.41 7.22
CA LEU A 74 29.84 -1.71 8.48
C LEU A 74 30.97 -0.75 8.89
N VAL A 75 32.22 -1.06 8.51
CA VAL A 75 33.39 -0.20 8.77
C VAL A 75 33.45 0.97 7.78
N SER A 76 33.35 0.69 6.47
CA SER A 76 33.40 1.73 5.43
C SER A 76 32.73 1.29 4.14
N LYS A 77 32.01 2.22 3.50
CA LYS A 77 31.43 2.04 2.17
C LYS A 77 32.48 1.84 1.07
N GLU A 78 33.73 2.23 1.30
CA GLU A 78 34.83 1.98 0.35
C GLU A 78 35.19 0.49 0.24
N ASN A 79 34.78 -0.33 1.23
CA ASN A 79 35.04 -1.76 1.24
C ASN A 79 34.10 -2.55 0.31
N TYR A 80 33.06 -1.94 -0.27
CA TYR A 80 32.16 -2.62 -1.21
C TYR A 80 32.93 -3.27 -2.38
N GLY A 81 33.94 -2.58 -2.92
CA GLY A 81 34.77 -3.12 -4.00
C GLY A 81 35.63 -4.32 -3.60
N LYS A 82 36.01 -4.43 -2.31
CA LYS A 82 36.73 -5.61 -1.80
C LYS A 82 35.79 -6.81 -1.69
N GLY A 83 34.56 -6.59 -1.21
CA GLY A 83 33.53 -7.64 -1.13
C GLY A 83 33.16 -8.18 -2.51
N ILE A 84 32.99 -7.31 -3.52
CA ILE A 84 32.73 -7.74 -4.90
C ILE A 84 33.86 -8.66 -5.41
N ARG A 85 35.11 -8.21 -5.34
CA ARG A 85 36.27 -9.00 -5.79
C ARG A 85 36.39 -10.34 -5.06
N LEU A 86 36.05 -10.38 -3.77
CA LEU A 86 36.05 -11.61 -2.99
C LEU A 86 35.07 -12.65 -3.57
N PHE A 87 33.84 -12.24 -3.90
CA PHE A 87 32.86 -13.15 -4.50
C PHE A 87 33.21 -13.53 -5.95
N GLU A 88 33.77 -12.60 -6.74
CA GLU A 88 34.31 -12.89 -8.07
C GLU A 88 35.40 -13.98 -8.01
N GLU A 89 36.33 -13.87 -7.04
CA GLU A 89 37.38 -14.86 -6.84
C GLU A 89 36.81 -16.23 -6.43
N LEU A 90 35.90 -16.25 -5.46
CA LEU A 90 35.26 -17.48 -4.99
C LEU A 90 34.42 -18.16 -6.08
N ALA A 91 33.77 -17.40 -6.96
CA ALA A 91 33.05 -17.95 -8.10
C ALA A 91 33.95 -18.82 -9.02
N THR A 92 35.26 -18.56 -9.04
CA THR A 92 36.24 -19.36 -9.82
C THR A 92 36.88 -20.51 -9.05
N LYS A 93 36.85 -20.47 -7.71
CA LYS A 93 37.55 -21.44 -6.84
C LYS A 93 36.64 -22.52 -6.27
N LEU A 94 35.39 -22.18 -5.98
CA LEU A 94 34.46 -23.09 -5.34
C LEU A 94 33.88 -24.09 -6.34
N ARG A 95 33.45 -25.26 -5.84
CA ARG A 95 32.75 -26.25 -6.65
C ARG A 95 31.30 -25.83 -6.89
N GLN A 96 30.68 -26.29 -7.97
CA GLN A 96 29.23 -26.14 -8.13
C GLN A 96 28.48 -26.93 -7.05
N PRO A 97 27.34 -26.43 -6.54
CA PRO A 97 26.68 -25.17 -6.89
C PRO A 97 27.19 -23.94 -6.10
N TYR A 98 28.19 -24.08 -5.22
CA TYR A 98 28.71 -22.99 -4.39
C TYR A 98 29.36 -21.86 -5.18
N SER A 99 29.97 -22.16 -6.33
CA SER A 99 30.42 -21.13 -7.28
C SER A 99 29.26 -20.27 -7.81
N GLN A 100 28.10 -20.88 -8.07
CA GLN A 100 26.91 -20.14 -8.53
C GLN A 100 26.31 -19.29 -7.41
N LEU A 101 26.33 -19.79 -6.17
CA LEU A 101 25.96 -19.01 -4.99
C LEU A 101 26.92 -17.83 -4.78
N ALA A 102 28.22 -17.98 -5.06
CA ALA A 102 29.17 -16.86 -5.03
C ALA A 102 28.80 -15.78 -6.08
N VAL A 103 28.43 -16.18 -7.30
CA VAL A 103 27.95 -15.25 -8.35
C VAL A 103 26.65 -14.54 -7.92
N LEU A 104 25.70 -15.24 -7.29
CA LEU A 104 24.49 -14.61 -6.75
C LEU A 104 24.79 -13.63 -5.60
N LEU A 105 25.77 -13.94 -4.75
CA LEU A 105 26.23 -13.04 -3.69
C LEU A 105 26.93 -11.80 -4.27
N GLU A 106 27.68 -11.94 -5.37
CA GLU A 106 28.21 -10.79 -6.13
C GLU A 106 27.05 -9.91 -6.64
N ALA A 107 26.03 -10.51 -7.26
CA ALA A 107 24.84 -9.78 -7.73
C ALA A 107 24.11 -9.07 -6.58
N GLN A 108 23.98 -9.73 -5.42
CA GLN A 108 23.39 -9.16 -4.22
C GLN A 108 24.21 -7.98 -3.67
N MET A 109 25.54 -8.02 -3.77
CA MET A 109 26.39 -6.89 -3.39
C MET A 109 26.12 -5.67 -4.27
N TYR A 110 26.07 -5.83 -5.60
CA TYR A 110 25.70 -4.73 -6.50
C TYR A 110 24.29 -4.19 -6.21
N CYS A 111 23.33 -5.07 -5.97
CA CYS A 111 21.96 -4.68 -5.59
C CYS A 111 21.94 -3.90 -4.26
N SER A 112 22.74 -4.31 -3.29
CA SER A 112 22.86 -3.64 -1.99
C SER A 112 23.51 -2.26 -2.11
N ILE A 113 24.50 -2.09 -2.99
CA ILE A 113 25.10 -0.78 -3.30
C ILE A 113 24.03 0.12 -3.92
N TYR A 114 23.27 -0.35 -4.92
CA TYR A 114 22.17 0.40 -5.52
C TYR A 114 21.14 0.84 -4.47
N ASN A 115 20.72 -0.09 -3.60
CA ASN A 115 19.73 0.17 -2.55
C ASN A 115 20.21 1.11 -1.44
N SER A 116 21.51 1.41 -1.37
CA SER A 116 22.05 2.34 -0.37
C SER A 116 21.63 3.80 -0.63
N THR A 117 21.55 4.22 -1.90
CA THR A 117 21.11 5.57 -2.30
C THR A 117 20.39 5.56 -3.67
N PRO A 118 19.21 4.91 -3.81
CA PRO A 118 18.54 4.74 -5.11
C PRO A 118 18.26 6.06 -5.82
N TRP A 119 17.87 7.11 -5.08
CA TRP A 119 17.60 8.42 -5.65
C TRP A 119 18.81 9.01 -6.40
N VAL A 120 20.03 8.80 -5.89
CA VAL A 120 21.25 9.27 -6.53
C VAL A 120 21.49 8.50 -7.84
N PHE A 121 21.40 7.17 -7.81
CA PHE A 121 21.65 6.34 -8.99
C PHE A 121 20.57 6.49 -10.07
N ASN A 122 19.32 6.73 -9.67
CA ASN A 122 18.19 6.90 -10.58
C ASN A 122 18.22 8.24 -11.34
N ASN A 123 18.82 9.28 -10.74
CA ASN A 123 18.90 10.61 -11.36
C ASN A 123 20.12 10.79 -12.27
N ARG A 124 20.96 9.75 -12.44
CA ARG A 124 22.13 9.79 -13.33
C ARG A 124 21.76 9.36 -14.74
N ALA A 125 22.05 10.21 -15.70
CA ALA A 125 21.92 9.92 -17.12
C ALA A 125 23.30 9.80 -17.78
N ILE A 126 23.92 8.61 -17.68
CA ILE A 126 25.20 8.29 -18.32
C ILE A 126 25.05 7.04 -19.21
N PRO A 127 25.85 6.88 -20.28
CA PRO A 127 25.85 5.68 -21.11
C PRO A 127 26.12 4.41 -20.28
N VAL A 128 25.54 3.28 -20.70
CA VAL A 128 25.77 1.98 -20.05
C VAL A 128 27.20 1.50 -20.28
N GLU A 129 27.76 1.80 -21.46
CA GLU A 129 29.12 1.44 -21.83
C GLU A 129 29.90 2.66 -22.36
N PRO A 130 31.19 2.81 -21.99
CA PRO A 130 31.87 2.04 -20.94
C PRO A 130 31.37 2.44 -19.54
N ALA A 131 31.20 1.47 -18.64
CA ALA A 131 30.84 1.74 -17.26
C ALA A 131 32.02 2.41 -16.52
N PRO A 132 31.77 3.41 -15.64
CA PRO A 132 32.82 3.97 -14.79
C PRO A 132 33.48 2.90 -13.92
N GLU A 133 34.78 3.05 -13.63
CA GLU A 133 35.51 2.11 -12.75
C GLU A 133 34.96 2.12 -11.31
N ASN A 134 34.57 3.30 -10.83
CA ASN A 134 33.97 3.45 -9.52
C ASN A 134 32.47 3.12 -9.56
N VAL A 135 32.08 2.03 -8.91
CA VAL A 135 30.67 1.59 -8.78
C VAL A 135 29.76 2.68 -8.16
N MET A 136 30.31 3.58 -7.34
CA MET A 136 29.56 4.70 -6.76
C MET A 136 29.24 5.79 -7.77
N GLU A 137 29.75 5.73 -8.99
CA GLU A 137 29.49 6.66 -10.12
C GLU A 137 28.46 6.08 -11.11
N TRP A 138 28.01 4.84 -10.93
CA TRP A 138 27.09 4.16 -11.85
C TRP A 138 25.68 4.75 -11.89
N SER A 139 24.99 4.63 -13.02
CA SER A 139 23.54 4.85 -13.12
C SER A 139 22.77 3.57 -12.78
N ARG A 140 21.46 3.71 -12.55
CA ARG A 140 20.54 2.57 -12.41
C ARG A 140 20.68 1.55 -13.56
N ASP A 141 20.82 2.02 -14.79
CA ASP A 141 20.87 1.16 -15.98
C ASP A 141 22.13 0.27 -16.01
N ILE A 142 23.27 0.77 -15.52
CA ILE A 142 24.50 -0.03 -15.39
C ILE A 142 24.31 -1.12 -14.31
N PHE A 143 23.76 -0.76 -13.14
CA PHE A 143 23.44 -1.73 -12.09
C PHE A 143 22.48 -2.80 -12.60
N ALA A 144 21.37 -2.41 -13.24
CA ALA A 144 20.37 -3.34 -13.77
C ALA A 144 21.01 -4.32 -14.76
N THR A 145 21.89 -3.84 -15.63
CA THR A 145 22.58 -4.67 -16.63
C THR A 145 23.55 -5.66 -15.98
N LYS A 146 24.43 -5.20 -15.08
CA LYS A 146 25.41 -6.05 -14.38
C LYS A 146 24.75 -7.07 -13.44
N VAL A 147 23.72 -6.65 -12.70
CA VAL A 147 22.97 -7.56 -11.81
C VAL A 147 22.25 -8.62 -12.63
N SER A 148 21.57 -8.25 -13.72
CA SER A 148 20.88 -9.22 -14.58
C SER A 148 21.84 -10.20 -15.24
N SER A 149 23.05 -9.76 -15.65
CA SER A 149 24.03 -10.65 -16.25
C SER A 149 24.61 -11.65 -15.24
N LEU A 150 24.89 -11.22 -14.01
CA LEU A 150 25.34 -12.11 -12.94
C LEU A 150 24.28 -13.12 -12.55
N VAL A 151 23.03 -12.67 -12.38
CA VAL A 151 21.91 -13.59 -12.13
C VAL A 151 21.80 -14.59 -13.27
N SER A 152 21.79 -14.15 -14.54
CA SER A 152 21.78 -15.07 -15.67
C SER A 152 22.95 -16.05 -15.68
N ALA A 153 24.16 -15.62 -15.33
CA ALA A 153 25.35 -16.47 -15.27
C ALA A 153 25.25 -17.53 -14.17
N SER A 154 24.65 -17.20 -13.03
CA SER A 154 24.44 -18.15 -11.94
C SER A 154 23.52 -19.32 -12.32
N PHE A 155 22.71 -19.19 -13.37
CA PHE A 155 21.81 -20.25 -13.88
C PHE A 155 22.32 -20.96 -15.15
N ALA A 156 23.57 -20.73 -15.57
CA ALA A 156 24.08 -21.33 -16.81
C ALA A 156 24.17 -22.88 -16.75
N ASP A 157 24.41 -23.46 -15.57
CA ASP A 157 24.50 -24.92 -15.35
C ASP A 157 23.93 -25.29 -13.97
N VAL A 158 22.65 -25.63 -13.91
CA VAL A 158 21.89 -25.77 -12.65
C VAL A 158 21.80 -27.19 -12.11
N GLU A 159 22.39 -28.18 -12.77
CA GLU A 159 22.19 -29.59 -12.42
C GLU A 159 22.74 -29.94 -11.04
N ALA A 160 23.90 -29.39 -10.68
CA ALA A 160 24.45 -29.53 -9.33
C ALA A 160 23.56 -28.88 -8.26
N ALA A 161 22.97 -27.72 -8.57
CA ALA A 161 22.05 -27.01 -7.66
C ALA A 161 20.74 -27.77 -7.47
N ARG A 162 20.21 -28.38 -8.55
CA ARG A 162 19.01 -29.23 -8.54
C ARG A 162 19.21 -30.53 -7.76
N ALA A 163 20.43 -31.06 -7.74
CA ALA A 163 20.74 -32.30 -7.03
C ALA A 163 21.00 -32.09 -5.53
N LEU A 164 21.41 -30.88 -5.12
CA LEU A 164 21.83 -30.61 -3.75
C LEU A 164 20.65 -30.14 -2.88
N PRO A 165 20.35 -30.81 -1.74
CA PRO A 165 19.25 -30.40 -0.87
C PRO A 165 19.55 -29.07 -0.18
N LEU A 166 18.51 -28.29 0.12
CA LEU A 166 18.64 -26.98 0.77
C LEU A 166 19.38 -27.04 2.12
N SER A 167 19.25 -28.15 2.86
CA SER A 167 19.94 -28.35 4.14
C SER A 167 21.46 -28.30 4.04
N ALA A 168 22.03 -28.53 2.85
CA ALA A 168 23.46 -28.42 2.59
C ALA A 168 23.99 -26.97 2.70
N ILE A 169 23.09 -25.97 2.66
CA ILE A 169 23.42 -24.55 2.83
C ILE A 169 22.73 -23.92 4.04
N SER A 170 22.16 -24.73 4.94
CA SER A 170 21.50 -24.28 6.19
C SER A 170 22.36 -23.30 7.02
N ALA A 171 23.69 -23.44 6.98
CA ALA A 171 24.62 -22.58 7.71
C ALA A 171 24.72 -21.14 7.18
N ILE A 172 24.19 -20.86 5.98
CA ILE A 172 24.26 -19.54 5.31
C ILE A 172 22.89 -18.98 4.92
N ILE A 173 21.79 -19.63 5.33
CA ILE A 173 20.42 -19.17 5.10
C ILE A 173 19.69 -19.00 6.44
N GLU A 174 18.70 -18.10 6.46
CA GLU A 174 17.85 -17.87 7.63
C GLU A 174 16.42 -18.32 7.33
N ASN A 175 15.70 -18.82 8.34
CA ASN A 175 14.30 -19.26 8.25
C ASN A 175 14.02 -20.35 7.18
N GLY A 176 15.02 -21.20 6.87
CA GLY A 176 14.93 -22.23 5.83
C GLY A 176 14.20 -23.52 6.23
N GLU A 177 13.89 -23.72 7.51
CA GLU A 177 13.43 -25.02 8.03
C GLU A 177 12.20 -25.60 7.30
N ASP A 178 11.22 -24.77 6.96
CA ASP A 178 9.99 -25.24 6.31
C ASP A 178 10.23 -25.60 4.83
N ALA A 179 11.13 -24.87 4.16
CA ALA A 179 11.58 -25.19 2.80
C ALA A 179 12.39 -26.50 2.79
N GLU A 180 13.28 -26.69 3.78
CA GLU A 180 14.02 -27.94 3.95
C GLU A 180 13.09 -29.13 4.22
N LYS A 181 12.11 -28.98 5.12
CA LYS A 181 11.08 -30.02 5.38
C LYS A 181 10.22 -30.33 4.15
N MET A 182 10.07 -29.36 3.24
CA MET A 182 9.36 -29.56 1.98
C MET A 182 10.18 -30.33 0.94
N GLY A 183 11.49 -30.47 1.17
CA GLY A 183 12.41 -31.13 0.24
C GLY A 183 12.96 -30.19 -0.83
N MET A 184 12.95 -28.87 -0.58
CA MET A 184 13.51 -27.91 -1.52
C MET A 184 15.03 -28.10 -1.70
N THR A 185 15.51 -27.70 -2.87
CA THR A 185 16.91 -27.81 -3.28
C THR A 185 17.60 -26.45 -3.25
N VAL A 186 18.92 -26.45 -3.48
CA VAL A 186 19.67 -25.20 -3.65
C VAL A 186 19.18 -24.43 -4.88
N TYR A 187 18.72 -25.11 -5.92
CA TYR A 187 18.14 -24.48 -7.11
C TYR A 187 16.91 -23.63 -6.77
N ASP A 188 15.97 -24.17 -5.99
CA ASP A 188 14.75 -23.48 -5.58
C ASP A 188 15.09 -22.21 -4.77
N PHE A 189 16.08 -22.32 -3.87
CA PHE A 189 16.60 -21.17 -3.13
C PHE A 189 17.23 -20.13 -4.06
N MET A 190 18.04 -20.55 -5.05
CA MET A 190 18.62 -19.64 -6.03
C MET A 190 17.54 -18.90 -6.82
N SER A 191 16.47 -19.58 -7.22
CA SER A 191 15.33 -18.99 -7.93
C SER A 191 14.62 -17.94 -7.09
N MET A 192 14.31 -18.27 -5.83
CA MET A 192 13.71 -17.32 -4.88
C MET A 192 14.65 -16.13 -4.64
N LYS A 193 15.94 -16.39 -4.42
CA LYS A 193 16.92 -15.35 -4.15
C LYS A 193 17.12 -14.39 -5.32
N SER A 194 16.97 -14.89 -6.54
CA SER A 194 17.02 -14.08 -7.76
C SER A 194 15.87 -13.09 -7.85
N ALA A 195 14.69 -13.43 -7.31
CA ALA A 195 13.57 -12.48 -7.21
C ALA A 195 13.93 -11.30 -6.32
N ASP A 196 14.47 -11.55 -5.12
CA ASP A 196 14.92 -10.48 -4.21
C ASP A 196 15.98 -9.58 -4.87
N ILE A 197 16.93 -10.18 -5.59
CA ILE A 197 18.04 -9.45 -6.22
C ILE A 197 17.54 -8.59 -7.40
N LEU A 198 16.59 -9.11 -8.19
CA LEU A 198 16.06 -8.44 -9.38
C LEU A 198 14.90 -7.49 -9.07
N GLU A 199 14.27 -7.54 -7.89
CA GLU A 199 13.12 -6.71 -7.51
C GLU A 199 13.35 -5.21 -7.77
N PRO A 200 14.47 -4.57 -7.37
CA PRO A 200 14.66 -3.13 -7.59
C PRO A 200 14.78 -2.74 -9.07
N PHE A 201 15.07 -3.74 -9.91
CA PHE A 201 15.29 -3.58 -11.34
C PHE A 201 14.07 -4.02 -12.16
N SER A 202 13.23 -4.92 -11.66
CA SER A 202 12.01 -5.41 -12.31
C SER A 202 10.84 -4.49 -11.92
N GLY A 203 10.37 -3.66 -12.86
CA GLY A 203 9.48 -2.52 -12.57
C GLY A 203 8.08 -2.84 -12.04
N ASN A 204 7.76 -4.08 -11.64
CA ASN A 204 6.50 -4.53 -11.00
C ASN A 204 5.23 -3.79 -11.45
N GLY A 205 5.03 -3.68 -12.77
CA GLY A 205 3.85 -3.06 -13.40
C GLY A 205 3.96 -1.56 -13.74
N ARG A 206 5.04 -0.86 -13.38
CA ARG A 206 5.29 0.54 -13.82
C ARG A 206 5.91 0.66 -15.21
N ALA A 207 6.33 -0.46 -15.78
CA ALA A 207 6.88 -0.56 -17.14
C ALA A 207 5.79 -0.68 -18.23
N SER A 208 4.49 -0.66 -17.88
CA SER A 208 3.40 -0.61 -18.87
C SER A 208 3.55 0.64 -19.74
N VAL A 209 3.52 0.43 -21.05
CA VAL A 209 3.81 1.43 -22.07
C VAL A 209 2.81 2.59 -21.99
N ILE A 210 3.23 3.73 -21.41
CA ILE A 210 2.74 5.03 -21.83
C ILE A 210 3.80 5.58 -22.79
N PRO A 211 3.53 5.66 -24.11
CA PRO A 211 4.51 6.03 -25.13
C PRO A 211 4.88 7.52 -25.14
N PHE A 212 4.39 8.31 -24.18
CA PHE A 212 4.53 9.78 -24.13
C PHE A 212 5.37 10.29 -22.96
N GLY A 213 6.21 9.45 -22.34
CA GLY A 213 7.19 9.91 -21.35
C GLY A 213 8.41 10.56 -22.00
N TYR A 214 8.66 11.85 -21.77
CA TYR A 214 9.89 12.54 -22.18
C TYR A 214 11.11 12.07 -21.35
N GLY A 215 12.26 11.85 -22.00
CA GLY A 215 13.58 11.72 -21.35
C GLY A 215 13.94 10.33 -20.78
N SER A 216 15.05 10.27 -20.03
CA SER A 216 15.74 9.12 -19.40
C SER A 216 14.88 8.00 -18.78
N ALA A 217 13.58 8.22 -18.61
CA ALA A 217 12.58 7.20 -18.30
C ALA A 217 12.41 6.11 -19.38
N ALA A 218 12.74 6.36 -20.65
CA ALA A 218 12.60 5.35 -21.71
C ALA A 218 13.67 4.23 -21.65
N GLY A 219 14.91 4.54 -21.24
CA GLY A 219 16.02 3.57 -21.06
C GLY A 219 15.77 2.64 -19.88
N ASN A 220 15.37 3.21 -18.73
CA ASN A 220 14.95 2.50 -17.53
C ASN A 220 13.90 1.41 -17.82
N LYS A 221 12.96 1.68 -18.74
CA LYS A 221 11.90 0.72 -19.11
C LYS A 221 12.39 -0.48 -19.94
N LYS A 222 13.52 -0.40 -20.66
CA LYS A 222 14.07 -1.57 -21.38
C LYS A 222 14.72 -2.52 -20.37
N ASN A 223 15.60 -2.01 -19.51
CA ASN A 223 16.28 -2.81 -18.51
C ASN A 223 15.29 -3.39 -17.48
N GLU A 224 14.24 -2.64 -17.14
CA GLU A 224 13.14 -3.16 -16.33
C GLU A 224 12.43 -4.35 -16.94
N ARG A 225 12.09 -4.26 -18.24
CA ARG A 225 11.46 -5.36 -18.96
C ARG A 225 12.39 -6.58 -19.06
N SER A 226 13.67 -6.35 -19.31
CA SER A 226 14.67 -7.43 -19.35
C SER A 226 14.80 -8.13 -17.99
N ALA A 227 14.90 -7.39 -16.89
CA ALA A 227 14.98 -7.95 -15.54
C ALA A 227 13.71 -8.70 -15.16
N SER A 228 12.53 -8.14 -15.46
CA SER A 228 11.24 -8.82 -15.27
C SER A 228 11.12 -10.10 -16.10
N ALA A 229 11.56 -10.09 -17.36
CA ALA A 229 11.53 -11.28 -18.22
C ALA A 229 12.51 -12.36 -17.75
N LEU A 230 13.71 -11.98 -17.30
CA LEU A 230 14.68 -12.90 -16.71
C LEU A 230 14.11 -13.56 -15.45
N LEU A 231 13.54 -12.77 -14.52
CA LEU A 231 12.92 -13.29 -13.31
C LEU A 231 11.77 -14.26 -13.64
N ALA A 232 10.87 -13.86 -14.54
CA ALA A 232 9.77 -14.72 -14.96
C ALA A 232 10.28 -16.05 -15.55
N GLY A 233 11.30 -16.01 -16.40
CA GLY A 233 11.90 -17.20 -17.00
C GLY A 233 12.57 -18.13 -15.99
N ILE A 234 13.25 -17.59 -14.97
CA ILE A 234 13.84 -18.38 -13.88
C ILE A 234 12.74 -19.11 -13.11
N LEU A 235 11.70 -18.38 -12.67
CA LEU A 235 10.60 -18.96 -11.89
C LEU A 235 9.78 -19.96 -12.71
N ASP A 236 9.56 -19.71 -14.00
CA ASP A 236 8.89 -20.66 -14.90
C ASP A 236 9.70 -21.95 -15.07
N SER A 237 11.01 -21.84 -15.25
CA SER A 237 11.89 -23.00 -15.38
C SER A 237 11.88 -23.87 -14.14
N ASP A 238 11.80 -23.25 -12.96
CA ASP A 238 11.73 -23.93 -11.67
C ASP A 238 10.39 -24.64 -11.46
N ILE A 239 9.29 -23.93 -11.70
CA ILE A 239 7.93 -24.49 -11.67
C ILE A 239 7.82 -25.68 -12.63
N ASP A 240 8.27 -25.53 -13.87
CA ASP A 240 8.18 -26.58 -14.89
C ASP A 240 9.04 -27.80 -14.53
N TRP A 241 10.23 -27.59 -13.93
CA TRP A 241 11.08 -28.67 -13.47
C TRP A 241 10.41 -29.52 -12.39
N HIS A 242 9.79 -28.90 -11.37
CA HIS A 242 9.04 -29.63 -10.36
C HIS A 242 7.77 -30.30 -10.92
N LEU A 243 7.06 -29.65 -11.85
CA LEU A 243 5.89 -30.23 -12.51
C LEU A 243 6.24 -31.51 -13.28
N GLN A 244 7.36 -31.51 -14.03
CA GLN A 244 7.83 -32.68 -14.77
C GLN A 244 8.17 -33.87 -13.87
N ARG A 245 8.56 -33.59 -12.62
CA ARG A 245 8.90 -34.60 -11.60
C ARG A 245 7.70 -35.07 -10.77
N GLY A 246 6.51 -34.49 -11.00
CA GLY A 246 5.32 -34.77 -10.20
C GLY A 246 5.37 -34.18 -8.78
N GLU A 247 6.27 -33.22 -8.51
CA GLU A 247 6.45 -32.57 -7.22
C GLU A 247 5.45 -31.40 -7.07
N SER A 248 4.14 -31.71 -7.17
CA SER A 248 3.08 -30.70 -7.24
C SER A 248 3.05 -29.73 -6.06
N ARG A 249 3.52 -30.17 -4.88
CA ARG A 249 3.61 -29.30 -3.70
C ARG A 249 4.59 -28.15 -3.91
N ILE A 250 5.82 -28.46 -4.35
CA ILE A 250 6.86 -27.45 -4.56
C ILE A 250 6.50 -26.58 -5.76
N ALA A 251 6.01 -27.20 -6.85
CA ALA A 251 5.52 -26.47 -8.02
C ALA A 251 4.42 -25.45 -7.67
N ALA A 252 3.47 -25.81 -6.79
CA ALA A 252 2.43 -24.90 -6.33
C ALA A 252 3.00 -23.75 -5.47
N VAL A 253 3.97 -24.03 -4.59
CA VAL A 253 4.64 -23.00 -3.79
C VAL A 253 5.41 -22.03 -4.68
N MET A 254 6.21 -22.53 -5.63
CA MET A 254 6.95 -21.69 -6.57
C MET A 254 6.02 -20.92 -7.52
N SER A 255 4.89 -21.51 -7.91
CA SER A 255 3.84 -20.79 -8.64
C SER A 255 3.27 -19.65 -7.82
N TYR A 256 2.99 -19.86 -6.53
CA TYR A 256 2.51 -18.77 -5.66
C TYR A 256 3.58 -17.70 -5.43
N TYR A 257 4.84 -18.10 -5.31
CA TYR A 257 5.96 -17.17 -5.23
C TYR A 257 6.09 -16.31 -6.50
N LYS A 258 5.91 -16.90 -7.68
CA LYS A 258 5.81 -16.16 -8.95
C LYS A 258 4.62 -15.21 -8.97
N TYR A 259 3.45 -15.65 -8.50
CA TYR A 259 2.27 -14.80 -8.40
C TYR A 259 2.52 -13.52 -7.58
N GLU A 260 3.24 -13.63 -6.46
CA GLU A 260 3.59 -12.47 -5.61
C GLU A 260 4.63 -11.54 -6.26
N ASN A 261 5.45 -12.05 -7.18
CA ASN A 261 6.53 -11.30 -7.85
C ASN A 261 6.19 -10.85 -9.28
N MET A 262 4.98 -11.13 -9.78
CA MET A 262 4.54 -10.72 -11.12
C MET A 262 3.73 -9.41 -11.10
N PRO A 263 3.65 -8.70 -12.25
CA PRO A 263 2.84 -7.49 -12.39
C PRO A 263 1.37 -7.71 -12.02
N TRP A 264 0.74 -6.74 -11.35
CA TRP A 264 -0.68 -6.81 -10.95
C TRP A 264 -1.62 -7.17 -12.11
N SER A 265 -1.38 -6.63 -13.31
CA SER A 265 -2.18 -6.89 -14.51
C SER A 265 -2.20 -8.34 -14.96
N GLU A 266 -1.19 -9.14 -14.59
CA GLU A 266 -1.07 -10.56 -14.97
C GLU A 266 -1.53 -11.52 -13.86
N ARG A 267 -1.67 -11.02 -12.63
CA ARG A 267 -1.99 -11.84 -11.45
C ARG A 267 -3.32 -12.59 -11.59
N LYS A 268 -4.34 -11.95 -12.16
CA LYS A 268 -5.66 -12.56 -12.33
C LYS A 268 -5.60 -13.81 -13.21
N SER A 269 -5.13 -13.67 -14.45
CA SER A 269 -5.07 -14.78 -15.41
C SER A 269 -4.16 -15.90 -14.91
N PHE A 270 -3.02 -15.54 -14.32
CA PHE A 270 -2.10 -16.52 -13.75
C PHE A 270 -2.72 -17.28 -12.56
N ALA A 271 -3.46 -16.62 -11.67
CA ALA A 271 -4.17 -17.29 -10.58
C ALA A 271 -5.25 -18.23 -11.11
N GLU A 272 -6.00 -17.85 -12.15
CA GLU A 272 -6.99 -18.73 -12.79
C GLU A 272 -6.35 -19.99 -13.40
N ASP A 273 -5.20 -19.84 -14.04
CA ASP A 273 -4.46 -20.98 -14.60
C ASP A 273 -3.87 -21.87 -13.51
N CYS A 274 -3.38 -21.28 -12.41
CA CYS A 274 -2.95 -22.05 -11.24
C CYS A 274 -4.12 -22.79 -10.57
N ILE A 275 -5.31 -22.18 -10.51
CA ILE A 275 -6.50 -22.90 -10.04
C ILE A 275 -6.76 -24.11 -10.93
N LYS A 276 -6.82 -23.95 -12.26
CA LYS A 276 -7.03 -25.09 -13.18
C LYS A 276 -5.99 -26.18 -12.98
N ARG A 277 -4.72 -25.81 -12.76
CA ARG A 277 -3.60 -26.74 -12.59
C ARG A 277 -3.63 -27.50 -11.27
N TYR A 278 -3.99 -26.83 -10.18
CA TYR A 278 -3.82 -27.38 -8.82
C TYR A 278 -5.14 -27.75 -8.14
N ILE A 279 -6.32 -27.47 -8.72
CA ILE A 279 -7.64 -27.67 -8.07
C ILE A 279 -7.87 -29.10 -7.57
N ASP A 280 -7.25 -30.09 -8.21
CA ASP A 280 -7.34 -31.50 -7.84
C ASP A 280 -6.27 -31.95 -6.83
N THR A 281 -5.57 -31.00 -6.20
CA THR A 281 -4.52 -31.23 -5.21
C THR A 281 -4.81 -30.43 -3.94
N PRO A 282 -4.24 -30.78 -2.77
CA PRO A 282 -4.38 -29.98 -1.55
C PRO A 282 -3.63 -28.64 -1.59
N TYR A 283 -2.96 -28.28 -2.68
CA TYR A 283 -2.09 -27.11 -2.78
C TYR A 283 -2.71 -25.91 -3.52
N CYS A 284 -3.99 -25.98 -3.88
CA CYS A 284 -4.70 -24.93 -4.62
C CYS A 284 -5.20 -23.75 -3.76
N ALA A 285 -5.25 -23.93 -2.44
CA ALA A 285 -6.00 -23.05 -1.53
C ALA A 285 -5.59 -21.57 -1.64
N LEU A 286 -4.29 -21.29 -1.76
CA LEU A 286 -3.78 -19.92 -1.90
C LEU A 286 -4.24 -19.25 -3.19
N PHE A 287 -4.31 -19.98 -4.31
CA PHE A 287 -4.81 -19.43 -5.58
C PHE A 287 -6.31 -19.19 -5.54
N ILE A 288 -7.09 -20.03 -4.84
CA ILE A 288 -8.52 -19.79 -4.61
C ILE A 288 -8.72 -18.53 -3.77
N LEU A 289 -7.86 -18.28 -2.77
CA LEU A 289 -7.88 -17.06 -1.96
C LEU A 289 -7.45 -15.83 -2.77
N ALA A 290 -6.40 -15.95 -3.59
CA ALA A 290 -5.87 -14.87 -4.41
C ALA A 290 -6.80 -14.48 -5.57
N GLY A 291 -7.30 -15.45 -6.35
CA GLY A 291 -8.22 -15.21 -7.46
C GLY A 291 -9.56 -14.61 -7.00
N ASN A 292 -9.91 -14.81 -5.73
CA ASN A 292 -11.10 -14.26 -5.10
C ASN A 292 -11.18 -12.72 -5.12
N ASP A 293 -10.03 -12.05 -5.22
CA ASP A 293 -9.97 -10.58 -5.26
C ASP A 293 -10.20 -10.02 -6.68
N TYR A 294 -10.16 -10.88 -7.71
CA TYR A 294 -10.25 -10.48 -9.13
C TYR A 294 -11.44 -11.07 -9.89
N MET A 295 -12.20 -11.98 -9.29
CA MET A 295 -13.39 -12.58 -9.94
C MET A 295 -14.56 -11.59 -10.13
N GLU A 296 -14.44 -10.33 -9.67
CA GLU A 296 -15.45 -9.28 -9.90
C GLU A 296 -15.14 -8.41 -11.14
N GLU A 297 -13.91 -8.42 -11.64
CA GLU A 297 -13.50 -7.62 -12.79
C GLU A 297 -13.58 -8.47 -14.04
N ASP A 298 -14.70 -8.49 -14.77
CA ASP A 298 -14.60 -8.82 -16.19
C ASP A 298 -13.78 -7.70 -16.86
N ASP A 299 -12.78 -8.10 -17.64
CA ASP A 299 -11.94 -7.23 -18.50
C ASP A 299 -12.76 -6.57 -19.63
N ASP A 300 -14.08 -6.76 -19.64
CA ASP A 300 -15.00 -6.06 -20.52
C ASP A 300 -15.18 -4.63 -20.03
N ASN A 301 -14.17 -3.82 -20.35
CA ASN A 301 -14.23 -2.36 -20.44
C ASN A 301 -15.17 -1.92 -21.58
N THR A 302 -16.14 -2.75 -21.97
CA THR A 302 -17.32 -2.31 -22.70
C THR A 302 -18.15 -1.50 -21.74
N MET A 303 -18.13 -0.18 -21.95
CA MET A 303 -19.12 0.79 -21.47
C MET A 303 -20.53 0.44 -22.00
N SER A 304 -21.02 -0.77 -21.73
CA SER A 304 -22.43 -1.06 -21.89
C SER A 304 -23.15 -0.52 -20.65
N ALA A 305 -24.23 0.22 -20.87
CA ALA A 305 -25.05 0.73 -19.79
C ALA A 305 -25.85 -0.43 -19.17
N GLU A 306 -25.16 -1.37 -18.50
CA GLU A 306 -25.80 -2.44 -17.74
C GLU A 306 -26.75 -1.81 -16.71
N SER A 307 -28.00 -2.23 -16.70
CA SER A 307 -28.96 -1.84 -15.66
C SER A 307 -28.50 -2.31 -14.27
N GLU A 308 -28.97 -1.67 -13.20
CA GLU A 308 -28.67 -2.10 -11.82
C GLU A 308 -29.01 -3.59 -11.58
N SER A 309 -30.08 -4.08 -12.22
CA SER A 309 -30.49 -5.48 -12.14
C SER A 309 -29.51 -6.45 -12.83
N GLU A 310 -28.93 -6.05 -13.96
CA GLU A 310 -27.96 -6.88 -14.69
C GLU A 310 -26.64 -6.95 -13.93
N GLN A 311 -26.18 -5.82 -13.39
CA GLN A 311 -24.99 -5.75 -12.54
C GLN A 311 -25.16 -6.64 -11.29
N LEU A 312 -26.33 -6.59 -10.64
CA LEU A 312 -26.62 -7.44 -9.49
C LEU A 312 -26.66 -8.93 -9.84
N ALA A 313 -27.28 -9.30 -10.98
CA ALA A 313 -27.32 -10.68 -11.44
C ALA A 313 -25.92 -11.21 -11.78
N LYS A 314 -25.08 -10.39 -12.43
CA LYS A 314 -23.67 -10.68 -12.71
C LYS A 314 -22.88 -10.88 -11.41
N SER A 315 -22.98 -9.95 -10.46
CA SER A 315 -22.35 -10.06 -9.14
C SER A 315 -22.76 -11.34 -8.40
N ASN A 316 -24.06 -11.69 -8.42
CA ASN A 316 -24.57 -12.91 -7.80
C ASN A 316 -24.04 -14.20 -8.45
N ARG A 317 -23.83 -14.21 -9.77
CA ARG A 317 -23.23 -15.35 -10.48
C ARG A 317 -21.80 -15.59 -9.98
N PHE A 318 -21.00 -14.53 -9.89
CA PHE A 318 -19.63 -14.63 -9.38
C PHE A 318 -19.58 -15.03 -7.90
N LEU A 319 -20.46 -14.46 -7.07
CA LEU A 319 -20.59 -14.83 -5.66
C LEU A 319 -20.87 -16.33 -5.49
N LYS A 320 -21.85 -16.88 -6.22
CA LYS A 320 -22.17 -18.32 -6.18
C LYS A 320 -21.02 -19.18 -6.69
N LYS A 321 -20.38 -18.79 -7.80
CA LYS A 321 -19.22 -19.50 -8.35
C LYS A 321 -18.09 -19.58 -7.33
N ARG A 322 -17.77 -18.48 -6.65
CA ARG A 322 -16.73 -18.41 -5.60
C ARG A 322 -17.05 -19.30 -4.41
N TYR A 323 -18.27 -19.21 -3.90
CA TYR A 323 -18.71 -20.02 -2.76
C TYR A 323 -18.65 -21.52 -3.06
N ASN A 324 -19.23 -21.93 -4.19
CA ASN A 324 -19.25 -23.33 -4.60
C ASN A 324 -17.83 -23.87 -4.87
N LEU A 325 -16.94 -23.05 -5.44
CA LEU A 325 -15.53 -23.41 -5.62
C LEU A 325 -14.85 -23.69 -4.27
N ILE A 326 -14.99 -22.79 -3.30
CA ILE A 326 -14.37 -22.96 -1.98
C ILE A 326 -14.98 -24.16 -1.23
N GLU A 327 -16.31 -24.30 -1.26
CA GLU A 327 -17.02 -25.39 -0.60
C GLU A 327 -16.64 -26.76 -1.18
N SER A 328 -16.71 -26.90 -2.50
CA SER A 328 -16.33 -28.15 -3.17
C SER A 328 -14.86 -28.51 -2.96
N TYR A 329 -13.96 -27.52 -2.96
CA TYR A 329 -12.54 -27.74 -2.68
C TYR A 329 -12.30 -28.18 -1.24
N LEU A 330 -12.91 -27.53 -0.24
CA LEU A 330 -12.79 -27.91 1.17
C LEU A 330 -13.42 -29.27 1.47
N ASN A 331 -14.46 -29.67 0.74
CA ASN A 331 -15.03 -31.01 0.87
C ASN A 331 -14.06 -32.10 0.40
N ARG A 332 -13.24 -31.81 -0.62
CA ARG A 332 -12.23 -32.73 -1.15
C ARG A 332 -10.93 -32.71 -0.32
N PHE A 333 -10.54 -31.54 0.17
CA PHE A 333 -9.30 -31.31 0.91
C PHE A 333 -9.55 -30.54 2.22
N PRO A 334 -10.19 -31.19 3.21
CA PRO A 334 -10.59 -30.51 4.46
C PRO A 334 -9.40 -30.01 5.29
N ASP A 335 -8.24 -30.65 5.18
CA ASP A 335 -7.03 -30.34 5.94
C ASP A 335 -5.94 -29.72 5.06
N CYS A 336 -6.29 -29.14 3.91
CA CYS A 336 -5.33 -28.44 3.07
C CYS A 336 -4.65 -27.28 3.81
N ASP A 337 -3.47 -26.89 3.32
CA ASP A 337 -2.86 -25.64 3.75
C ASP A 337 -3.85 -24.48 3.54
N ASN A 338 -3.95 -23.56 4.49
CA ASN A 338 -4.91 -22.45 4.50
C ASN A 338 -6.41 -22.85 4.53
N ALA A 339 -6.78 -24.09 4.88
CA ALA A 339 -8.18 -24.50 5.02
C ALA A 339 -8.96 -23.58 6.00
N LYS A 340 -8.32 -23.11 7.08
CA LYS A 340 -8.92 -22.15 8.02
C LYS A 340 -9.28 -20.82 7.34
N ALA A 341 -8.42 -20.31 6.48
CA ALA A 341 -8.67 -19.07 5.74
C ALA A 341 -9.83 -19.25 4.74
N LEU A 342 -9.89 -20.39 4.04
CA LEU A 342 -11.01 -20.74 3.16
C LEU A 342 -12.34 -20.88 3.92
N ARG A 343 -12.35 -21.55 5.08
CA ARG A 343 -13.54 -21.64 5.95
C ARG A 343 -13.99 -20.26 6.43
N ASN A 344 -13.06 -19.41 6.84
CA ASN A 344 -13.38 -18.02 7.19
C ASN A 344 -13.99 -17.27 6.01
N ARG A 345 -13.49 -17.50 4.79
CA ARG A 345 -14.05 -16.89 3.57
C ARG A 345 -15.47 -17.39 3.29
N LEU A 346 -15.78 -18.68 3.45
CA LEU A 346 -17.15 -19.19 3.36
C LEU A 346 -18.08 -18.55 4.40
N THR A 347 -17.60 -18.38 5.64
CA THR A 347 -18.36 -17.67 6.68
C THR A 347 -18.70 -16.24 6.25
N VAL A 348 -17.74 -15.51 5.65
CA VAL A 348 -17.96 -14.15 5.16
C VAL A 348 -18.91 -14.13 3.96
N LEU A 349 -18.70 -14.96 2.95
CA LEU A 349 -19.56 -15.02 1.75
C LEU A 349 -20.99 -15.46 2.10
N GLY A 350 -21.12 -16.25 3.17
CA GLY A 350 -22.38 -16.72 3.70
C GLY A 350 -22.97 -15.84 4.81
N ALA A 351 -22.34 -14.74 5.19
CA ALA A 351 -22.81 -13.90 6.29
C ALA A 351 -24.11 -13.17 5.89
N GLU A 352 -24.97 -12.97 6.88
CA GLU A 352 -26.10 -12.06 6.77
C GLU A 352 -25.59 -10.61 6.86
N ASP A 353 -25.97 -9.77 5.90
CA ASP A 353 -25.62 -8.34 5.90
C ASP A 353 -26.77 -7.52 5.31
N ILE A 354 -27.01 -6.32 5.86
CA ILE A 354 -28.04 -5.41 5.38
C ILE A 354 -27.46 -3.99 5.35
N ALA A 355 -27.46 -3.40 4.17
CA ALA A 355 -27.08 -2.02 3.93
C ALA A 355 -28.31 -1.20 3.51
N VAL A 356 -28.40 0.03 4.00
CA VAL A 356 -29.45 0.98 3.63
C VAL A 356 -28.84 2.30 3.20
N THR A 357 -29.21 2.76 2.02
CA THR A 357 -28.67 3.97 1.40
C THR A 357 -29.82 4.89 1.00
N LEU A 358 -29.78 6.13 1.47
CA LEU A 358 -30.74 7.16 1.10
C LEU A 358 -30.39 7.74 -0.27
N ALA A 359 -31.36 7.80 -1.17
CA ALA A 359 -31.16 8.36 -2.51
C ALA A 359 -30.99 9.90 -2.49
N GLY A 360 -31.40 10.57 -1.42
CA GLY A 360 -31.32 12.02 -1.28
C GLY A 360 -31.89 12.52 0.04
N ARG A 361 -31.97 13.85 0.17
CA ARG A 361 -32.58 14.50 1.34
C ARG A 361 -34.10 14.28 1.34
N ILE A 362 -34.66 14.08 2.53
CA ILE A 362 -36.10 13.94 2.76
C ILE A 362 -36.61 15.23 3.39
N TYR A 363 -37.69 15.81 2.83
CA TYR A 363 -38.35 16.99 3.38
C TYR A 363 -39.48 16.62 4.33
N PRO A 364 -39.82 17.49 5.29
CA PRO A 364 -40.91 17.23 6.22
C PRO A 364 -42.24 16.96 5.50
N SER A 365 -42.98 15.97 6.00
CA SER A 365 -44.27 15.51 5.46
C SER A 365 -44.22 14.90 4.05
N GLU A 366 -43.02 14.64 3.51
CA GLU A 366 -42.84 13.90 2.25
C GLU A 366 -42.36 12.47 2.52
N LYS A 367 -42.67 11.56 1.60
CA LYS A 367 -42.14 10.19 1.62
C LYS A 367 -40.75 10.17 1.02
N GLY A 368 -39.79 9.59 1.73
CA GLY A 368 -38.42 9.37 1.23
C GLY A 368 -38.26 8.02 0.56
N LYS A 369 -37.38 7.91 -0.43
CA LYS A 369 -36.96 6.64 -1.03
C LYS A 369 -35.62 6.18 -0.45
N VAL A 370 -35.53 4.90 -0.12
CA VAL A 370 -34.33 4.26 0.41
C VAL A 370 -34.04 3.01 -0.41
N THR A 371 -32.80 2.87 -0.85
CA THR A 371 -32.30 1.61 -1.40
C THR A 371 -31.87 0.71 -0.25
N VAL A 372 -32.37 -0.51 -0.25
CA VAL A 372 -32.03 -1.56 0.71
C VAL A 372 -31.33 -2.67 -0.04
N SER A 373 -30.11 -2.98 0.36
CA SER A 373 -29.33 -4.10 -0.16
C SER A 373 -29.15 -5.12 0.98
N ALA A 374 -29.40 -6.39 0.70
CA ALA A 374 -29.29 -7.46 1.69
C ALA A 374 -28.54 -8.66 1.13
N SER A 375 -27.60 -9.18 1.90
CA SER A 375 -26.89 -10.42 1.60
C SER A 375 -27.42 -11.52 2.51
N ASN A 376 -27.90 -12.62 1.95
CA ASN A 376 -28.32 -13.82 2.68
C ASN A 376 -29.44 -13.64 3.72
N VAL A 377 -30.15 -12.51 3.70
CA VAL A 377 -31.33 -12.25 4.54
C VAL A 377 -32.54 -11.97 3.67
N PHE A 378 -33.65 -12.65 3.96
CA PHE A 378 -34.85 -12.65 3.10
C PHE A 378 -36.07 -12.00 3.74
N ASP A 379 -36.07 -11.85 5.07
CA ASP A 379 -37.21 -11.32 5.81
C ASP A 379 -36.72 -10.49 7.00
N PHE A 380 -37.02 -9.19 6.96
CA PHE A 380 -36.73 -8.23 8.00
C PHE A 380 -37.57 -6.96 7.82
N ASN A 381 -37.48 -6.06 8.79
CA ASN A 381 -38.05 -4.72 8.75
C ASN A 381 -36.94 -3.68 8.78
N ILE A 382 -37.15 -2.57 8.07
CA ILE A 382 -36.41 -1.33 8.31
C ILE A 382 -37.20 -0.48 9.29
N LEU A 383 -36.66 -0.31 10.50
CA LEU A 383 -37.20 0.59 11.50
C LEU A 383 -36.71 2.01 11.21
N VAL A 384 -37.65 2.94 11.15
CA VAL A 384 -37.37 4.38 11.13
C VAL A 384 -37.42 4.87 12.56
N VAL A 385 -36.27 5.23 13.13
CA VAL A 385 -36.17 5.57 14.55
C VAL A 385 -35.86 7.04 14.71
N LYS A 386 -36.76 7.79 15.36
CA LYS A 386 -36.58 9.20 15.68
C LYS A 386 -35.68 9.34 16.91
N LEU A 387 -34.68 10.21 16.81
CA LEU A 387 -33.74 10.51 17.88
C LEU A 387 -33.96 11.91 18.46
N PRO A 388 -33.47 12.19 19.69
CA PRO A 388 -33.44 13.53 20.24
C PRO A 388 -32.67 14.51 19.36
N ALA A 389 -33.08 15.78 19.34
CA ALA A 389 -32.43 16.81 18.52
C ALA A 389 -30.95 17.06 18.87
N SER A 390 -30.50 16.61 20.05
CA SER A 390 -29.08 16.64 20.44
C SER A 390 -28.18 15.71 19.63
N TYR A 391 -28.76 14.84 18.78
CA TYR A 391 -28.03 13.93 17.89
C TYR A 391 -27.77 14.50 16.48
N VAL A 392 -28.27 15.70 16.16
CA VAL A 392 -28.00 16.35 14.87
C VAL A 392 -26.48 16.44 14.63
N GLY A 393 -26.01 15.91 13.50
CA GLY A 393 -24.60 15.98 13.10
C GLY A 393 -23.63 15.10 13.90
N LYS A 394 -24.13 14.18 14.72
CA LYS A 394 -23.28 13.22 15.45
C LYS A 394 -23.13 11.91 14.69
N ASP A 395 -21.99 11.26 14.88
CA ASP A 395 -21.84 9.84 14.56
C ASP A 395 -22.64 9.02 15.58
N ILE A 396 -23.55 8.17 15.10
CA ILE A 396 -24.50 7.45 15.94
C ILE A 396 -24.18 5.97 15.91
N ARG A 397 -24.00 5.40 17.10
CA ARG A 397 -23.76 3.98 17.31
C ARG A 397 -25.06 3.29 17.68
N LEU A 398 -25.23 2.06 17.19
CA LEU A 398 -26.46 1.31 17.35
C LEU A 398 -26.89 1.15 18.82
N ASN A 399 -25.95 0.85 19.72
CA ASN A 399 -26.23 0.72 21.15
C ASN A 399 -26.83 1.99 21.79
N SER A 400 -26.53 3.18 21.26
CA SER A 400 -27.13 4.44 21.72
C SER A 400 -28.59 4.57 21.31
N VAL A 401 -29.02 3.87 20.25
CA VAL A 401 -30.39 3.95 19.70
C VAL A 401 -31.38 3.23 20.60
N SER A 402 -31.05 2.03 21.09
CA SER A 402 -31.98 1.15 21.81
C SER A 402 -32.54 1.70 23.12
N GLY A 403 -31.96 2.77 23.67
CA GLY A 403 -32.45 3.45 24.89
C GLY A 403 -32.85 4.92 24.71
N THR A 404 -32.67 5.50 23.52
CA THR A 404 -32.94 6.94 23.29
C THR A 404 -33.86 7.21 22.11
N GLY A 405 -33.98 6.25 21.18
CA GLY A 405 -34.80 6.38 19.99
C GLY A 405 -36.24 5.92 20.20
N THR A 406 -37.15 6.48 19.40
CA THR A 406 -38.55 6.05 19.32
C THR A 406 -38.86 5.59 17.90
N VAL A 407 -39.51 4.43 17.75
CA VAL A 407 -39.88 3.91 16.43
C VAL A 407 -40.98 4.79 15.84
N ALA A 408 -40.66 5.51 14.77
CA ALA A 408 -41.55 6.39 14.02
C ALA A 408 -42.15 5.71 12.79
N GLY A 409 -41.63 4.55 12.39
CA GLY A 409 -42.10 3.78 11.24
C GLY A 409 -41.47 2.40 11.17
N VAL A 410 -42.17 1.48 10.51
CA VAL A 410 -41.72 0.11 10.25
C VAL A 410 -42.04 -0.19 8.80
N VAL A 411 -41.02 -0.55 8.01
CA VAL A 411 -41.18 -0.89 6.60
C VAL A 411 -40.70 -2.32 6.38
N PRO A 412 -41.60 -3.28 6.05
CA PRO A 412 -41.19 -4.66 5.80
C PRO A 412 -40.43 -4.79 4.49
N VAL A 413 -39.38 -5.61 4.48
CA VAL A 413 -38.58 -5.94 3.30
C VAL A 413 -38.55 -7.46 3.14
N ARG A 414 -38.91 -7.92 1.95
CA ARG A 414 -38.97 -9.34 1.60
C ARG A 414 -38.18 -9.59 0.33
N PHE A 415 -37.29 -10.57 0.39
CA PHE A 415 -36.56 -11.08 -0.76
C PHE A 415 -36.80 -12.59 -0.90
N SER A 416 -36.40 -13.13 -2.04
CA SER A 416 -36.36 -14.57 -2.28
C SER A 416 -34.99 -14.95 -2.85
N GLY A 417 -34.58 -16.20 -2.67
CA GLY A 417 -33.30 -16.69 -3.18
C GLY A 417 -32.68 -17.73 -2.24
N GLU A 418 -31.50 -18.19 -2.64
CA GLU A 418 -30.71 -19.17 -1.91
C GLU A 418 -29.32 -18.60 -1.66
N LYS A 419 -28.81 -18.83 -0.44
CA LYS A 419 -27.47 -18.40 -0.04
C LYS A 419 -26.39 -19.14 -0.86
N PRO A 420 -25.34 -18.45 -1.34
CA PRO A 420 -25.08 -17.02 -1.19
C PRO A 420 -25.79 -16.17 -2.26
N VAL A 421 -26.43 -15.08 -1.83
CA VAL A 421 -27.10 -14.14 -2.72
C VAL A 421 -27.12 -12.72 -2.13
N LYS A 422 -26.92 -11.73 -2.99
CA LYS A 422 -27.19 -10.31 -2.76
C LYS A 422 -28.52 -9.93 -3.41
N ASN A 423 -29.37 -9.24 -2.68
CA ASN A 423 -30.62 -8.69 -3.17
C ASN A 423 -30.63 -7.18 -2.98
N GLN A 424 -31.40 -6.49 -3.81
CA GLN A 424 -31.58 -5.04 -3.71
C GLN A 424 -33.03 -4.68 -4.04
N THR A 425 -33.57 -3.69 -3.33
CA THR A 425 -34.86 -3.07 -3.64
C THR A 425 -34.89 -1.62 -3.20
N THR A 426 -35.89 -0.86 -3.67
CA THR A 426 -36.19 0.47 -3.16
C THR A 426 -37.47 0.43 -2.35
N ILE A 427 -37.42 0.95 -1.12
CA ILE A 427 -38.60 1.12 -0.25
C ILE A 427 -38.95 2.59 -0.10
N GLU A 428 -40.22 2.85 0.19
CA GLU A 428 -40.71 4.16 0.62
C GLU A 428 -40.79 4.23 2.14
N LEU A 429 -40.23 5.28 2.72
CA LEU A 429 -40.39 5.60 4.12
C LEU A 429 -41.75 6.30 4.36
N PRO A 430 -42.33 6.19 5.57
CA PRO A 430 -43.48 7.00 5.94
C PRO A 430 -43.16 8.50 5.87
N ALA A 431 -44.20 9.34 5.78
CA ALA A 431 -44.03 10.79 5.84
C ALA A 431 -43.51 11.20 7.23
N LEU A 432 -42.33 11.83 7.27
CA LEU A 432 -41.64 12.16 8.52
C LEU A 432 -41.74 13.65 8.85
N GLN A 433 -41.86 13.96 10.14
CA GLN A 433 -41.75 15.33 10.63
C GLN A 433 -40.28 15.77 10.74
N SER A 434 -40.01 17.07 10.83
CA SER A 434 -38.65 17.57 11.05
C SER A 434 -37.98 16.89 12.24
N GLY A 435 -36.73 16.48 12.08
CA GLY A 435 -35.99 15.76 13.10
C GLY A 435 -34.80 14.96 12.58
N VAL A 436 -34.15 14.26 13.51
CA VAL A 436 -33.04 13.33 13.24
C VAL A 436 -33.55 11.91 13.34
N TYR A 437 -33.20 11.11 12.35
CA TYR A 437 -33.65 9.73 12.25
C TYR A 437 -32.47 8.82 11.91
N VAL A 438 -32.60 7.56 12.30
CA VAL A 438 -31.73 6.48 11.87
C VAL A 438 -32.58 5.37 11.26
N LEU A 439 -32.00 4.65 10.31
CA LEU A 439 -32.60 3.44 9.74
C LEU A 439 -31.94 2.21 10.34
N VAL A 440 -32.73 1.32 10.89
CA VAL A 440 -32.23 0.17 11.66
C VAL A 440 -32.93 -1.12 11.20
N PRO A 441 -32.20 -2.09 10.63
CA PRO A 441 -32.77 -3.39 10.27
C PRO A 441 -33.15 -4.21 11.52
N SER A 442 -34.34 -4.80 11.56
CA SER A 442 -34.83 -5.60 12.68
C SER A 442 -35.64 -6.80 12.23
N ARG A 443 -35.59 -7.91 12.98
CA ARG A 443 -36.42 -9.11 12.75
C ARG A 443 -37.89 -8.88 13.11
N SER A 444 -38.18 -7.83 13.88
CA SER A 444 -39.54 -7.48 14.28
C SER A 444 -39.79 -5.97 14.14
N SER A 445 -40.94 -5.49 14.63
CA SER A 445 -41.25 -4.06 14.73
C SER A 445 -40.56 -3.37 15.93
N LYS A 446 -39.70 -4.07 16.67
CA LYS A 446 -39.08 -3.61 17.92
C LYS A 446 -37.57 -3.42 17.79
N LEU A 447 -37.04 -2.47 18.55
CA LEU A 447 -35.59 -2.22 18.71
C LEU A 447 -34.85 -3.33 19.50
N GLY A 448 -35.56 -4.24 20.15
CA GLY A 448 -34.93 -5.38 20.83
C GLY A 448 -34.43 -6.44 19.86
N ASP A 449 -35.00 -6.51 18.65
CA ASP A 449 -34.77 -7.57 17.68
C ASP A 449 -33.93 -7.09 16.49
N VAL A 450 -33.11 -6.05 16.69
CA VAL A 450 -32.24 -5.49 15.66
C VAL A 450 -31.30 -6.56 15.12
N ILE A 451 -31.20 -6.61 13.80
CA ILE A 451 -30.20 -7.43 13.12
C ILE A 451 -28.88 -6.68 13.25
N THR A 452 -28.13 -6.99 14.30
CA THR A 452 -26.77 -6.51 14.45
C THR A 452 -25.89 -7.42 13.61
N GLY A 453 -25.06 -6.86 12.72
CA GLY A 453 -23.84 -7.55 12.33
C GLY A 453 -23.01 -7.92 13.57
N THR A 454 -21.79 -8.42 13.38
CA THR A 454 -20.91 -8.89 14.46
C THR A 454 -20.49 -7.86 15.54
N SER A 455 -21.04 -6.62 15.55
CA SER A 455 -20.70 -5.58 16.53
C SER A 455 -21.87 -4.68 16.93
N SER A 456 -22.11 -4.58 18.24
CA SER A 456 -23.06 -3.63 18.87
C SER A 456 -22.62 -2.16 18.79
N ARG A 457 -21.38 -1.89 18.38
CA ARG A 457 -20.82 -0.54 18.15
C ARG A 457 -20.84 -0.13 16.67
N MET A 458 -21.61 -0.82 15.83
CA MET A 458 -21.79 -0.45 14.43
C MET A 458 -22.37 0.97 14.31
N ALA A 459 -21.83 1.76 13.38
CA ALA A 459 -22.39 3.06 13.05
C ALA A 459 -23.69 2.86 12.26
N VAL A 460 -24.73 3.63 12.58
CA VAL A 460 -26.02 3.55 11.89
C VAL A 460 -26.21 4.77 10.97
N PRO A 461 -26.73 4.57 9.74
CA PRO A 461 -26.95 5.66 8.81
C PRO A 461 -27.96 6.64 9.40
N THR A 462 -27.47 7.84 9.69
CA THR A 462 -28.23 8.94 10.28
C THR A 462 -28.60 9.93 9.21
N PHE A 463 -29.85 10.39 9.23
CA PHE A 463 -30.32 11.42 8.33
C PHE A 463 -31.17 12.45 9.04
N THR A 464 -31.25 13.64 8.44
CA THR A 464 -32.01 14.77 8.99
C THR A 464 -33.11 15.13 8.02
N VAL A 465 -34.35 15.13 8.52
CA VAL A 465 -35.53 15.64 7.82
C VAL A 465 -35.67 17.10 8.20
N SER A 466 -35.50 18.00 7.23
CA SER A 466 -35.47 19.44 7.47
C SER A 466 -35.74 20.23 6.19
N ARG A 467 -36.44 21.36 6.30
CA ARG A 467 -36.55 22.33 5.20
C ARG A 467 -35.28 23.15 5.00
N LEU A 468 -34.36 23.17 5.96
CA LEU A 468 -33.16 23.98 5.87
C LEU A 468 -32.14 23.34 4.91
N THR A 469 -31.49 24.18 4.11
CA THR A 469 -30.24 23.86 3.43
C THR A 469 -29.23 24.98 3.63
N TYR A 470 -27.98 24.72 3.29
CA TYR A 470 -26.96 25.76 3.29
C TYR A 470 -26.05 25.62 2.08
N PHE A 471 -25.43 26.74 1.71
CA PHE A 471 -24.27 26.78 0.84
C PHE A 471 -23.31 27.86 1.33
N ARG A 472 -22.06 27.79 0.89
CA ARG A 472 -21.02 28.74 1.27
C ARG A 472 -20.62 29.56 0.07
N SER A 473 -20.43 30.85 0.28
CA SER A 473 -19.60 31.69 -0.58
C SER A 473 -18.30 31.97 0.16
N SER A 474 -17.18 31.91 -0.56
CA SER A 474 -15.87 32.21 0.00
C SER A 474 -15.23 33.33 -0.79
N ASP A 475 -14.91 34.41 -0.10
CA ASP A 475 -13.98 35.43 -0.59
C ASP A 475 -12.68 35.27 0.22
N GLN A 476 -11.76 34.48 -0.33
CA GLN A 476 -10.49 34.12 0.33
C GLN A 476 -9.52 35.29 0.46
N THR A 477 -9.87 36.46 -0.09
CA THR A 477 -9.02 37.67 -0.06
C THR A 477 -9.15 38.44 1.26
N THR A 478 -10.19 38.18 2.06
CA THR A 478 -10.41 38.87 3.34
C THR A 478 -10.73 37.88 4.47
N LYS A 479 -10.36 38.23 5.71
CA LYS A 479 -10.60 37.36 6.88
C LYS A 479 -12.09 37.12 7.16
N ASP A 480 -12.97 38.04 6.76
CA ASP A 480 -14.43 37.98 6.94
C ASP A 480 -15.22 37.75 5.63
N GLY A 481 -14.53 37.39 4.55
CA GLY A 481 -15.13 37.21 3.22
C GLY A 481 -16.01 35.98 3.08
N ASP A 482 -15.92 35.04 4.02
CA ASP A 482 -16.68 33.79 3.98
C ASP A 482 -18.09 33.96 4.56
N ARG A 483 -19.10 33.59 3.78
CA ARG A 483 -20.52 33.64 4.14
C ARG A 483 -21.14 32.25 4.09
N LEU A 484 -21.90 31.90 5.12
CA LEU A 484 -22.77 30.73 5.14
C LEU A 484 -24.20 31.20 4.88
N TYR A 485 -24.73 30.87 3.70
CA TYR A 485 -26.12 31.13 3.34
C TYR A 485 -26.99 29.98 3.82
N VAL A 486 -28.09 30.32 4.47
CA VAL A 486 -29.16 29.40 4.87
C VAL A 486 -30.38 29.69 4.01
N SER A 487 -30.86 28.68 3.32
CA SER A 487 -32.03 28.77 2.45
C SER A 487 -33.00 27.62 2.70
N ASP A 488 -34.22 27.76 2.17
CA ASP A 488 -35.19 26.68 2.11
C ASP A 488 -34.76 25.70 1.00
N GLY A 489 -34.57 24.44 1.36
CA GLY A 489 -34.05 23.43 0.45
C GLY A 489 -34.96 23.09 -0.71
N ARG A 490 -36.22 23.54 -0.74
CA ARG A 490 -37.15 23.24 -1.84
C ARG A 490 -37.21 24.37 -2.86
N ASN A 491 -37.33 25.61 -2.39
CA ASN A 491 -37.50 26.78 -3.26
C ASN A 491 -36.28 27.71 -3.28
N GLN A 492 -35.22 27.38 -2.53
CA GLN A 492 -33.96 28.13 -2.43
C GLN A 492 -34.10 29.56 -1.91
N LYS A 493 -35.27 29.94 -1.36
CA LYS A 493 -35.47 31.27 -0.78
C LYS A 493 -34.59 31.44 0.47
N PRO A 494 -34.01 32.63 0.69
CA PRO A 494 -33.27 32.92 1.91
C PRO A 494 -34.11 32.70 3.17
N VAL A 495 -33.52 32.12 4.20
CA VAL A 495 -34.18 31.92 5.50
C VAL A 495 -33.68 32.97 6.47
N SER A 496 -34.50 34.00 6.72
CA SER A 496 -34.22 35.02 7.73
C SER A 496 -34.50 34.53 9.16
N GLY A 497 -33.70 34.98 10.12
CA GLY A 497 -33.86 34.66 11.54
C GLY A 497 -33.60 33.20 11.90
N ALA A 498 -32.76 32.50 11.14
CA ALA A 498 -32.24 31.19 11.49
C ALA A 498 -31.03 31.36 12.40
N LYS A 499 -31.00 30.62 13.50
CA LYS A 499 -29.89 30.63 14.46
C LYS A 499 -28.82 29.64 14.01
N VAL A 500 -27.60 30.12 13.84
CA VAL A 500 -26.41 29.36 13.48
C VAL A 500 -25.44 29.36 14.65
N VAL A 501 -25.14 28.18 15.19
CA VAL A 501 -24.16 28.01 16.26
C VAL A 501 -22.93 27.35 15.69
N PHE A 502 -21.83 28.10 15.58
CA PHE A 502 -20.51 27.58 15.25
C PHE A 502 -19.81 27.08 16.50
N THR A 503 -19.09 25.97 16.38
CA THR A 503 -18.22 25.40 17.42
C THR A 503 -16.83 25.18 16.83
N SER A 504 -15.84 25.93 17.32
CA SER A 504 -14.46 25.79 16.89
C SER A 504 -13.93 24.39 17.19
N ARG A 505 -13.28 23.74 16.22
CA ARG A 505 -12.71 22.40 16.44
C ARG A 505 -11.49 22.41 17.35
N SER A 506 -10.71 23.50 17.33
CA SER A 506 -9.50 23.65 18.13
C SER A 506 -9.82 24.09 19.56
N SER A 507 -10.47 25.25 19.71
CA SER A 507 -10.71 25.87 21.02
C SER A 507 -12.00 25.42 21.69
N LYS A 508 -12.86 24.68 20.98
CA LYS A 508 -14.23 24.31 21.41
C LYS A 508 -15.14 25.50 21.74
N GLN A 509 -14.71 26.72 21.41
CA GLN A 509 -15.49 27.94 21.60
C GLN A 509 -16.73 27.94 20.73
N ARG A 510 -17.85 28.41 21.29
CA ARG A 510 -19.14 28.49 20.60
C ARG A 510 -19.46 29.94 20.23
N THR A 511 -19.81 30.17 18.98
CA THR A 511 -20.23 31.48 18.47
C THR A 511 -21.62 31.34 17.87
N GLU A 512 -22.55 32.15 18.37
CA GLU A 512 -23.92 32.19 17.91
C GLU A 512 -24.15 33.39 16.99
N LYS A 513 -24.81 33.16 15.86
CA LYS A 513 -25.21 34.19 14.91
C LYS A 513 -26.63 33.91 14.43
N THR A 514 -27.29 34.93 13.92
CA THR A 514 -28.63 34.84 13.35
C THR A 514 -28.61 35.38 11.93
N THR A 515 -29.24 34.68 10.99
CA THR A 515 -29.29 35.11 9.59
C THR A 515 -30.14 36.38 9.43
N GLY A 516 -29.65 37.32 8.62
CA GLY A 516 -30.40 38.51 8.21
C GLY A 516 -31.41 38.20 7.09
N GLU A 517 -31.96 39.24 6.47
CA GLU A 517 -32.96 39.11 5.38
C GLU A 517 -32.43 38.33 4.17
N GLU A 518 -31.15 38.52 3.82
CA GLU A 518 -30.46 37.77 2.77
C GLU A 518 -30.11 36.33 3.16
N GLY A 519 -30.46 35.90 4.38
CA GLY A 519 -30.36 34.51 4.81
C GLY A 519 -28.94 34.04 5.14
N TYR A 520 -27.94 34.91 5.25
CA TYR A 520 -26.56 34.51 5.55
C TYR A 520 -26.04 34.99 6.91
N VAL A 521 -24.97 34.36 7.36
CA VAL A 521 -24.09 34.79 8.46
C VAL A 521 -22.62 34.73 8.01
N THR A 522 -21.76 35.56 8.58
CA THR A 522 -20.31 35.46 8.36
C THR A 522 -19.71 34.25 9.09
N VAL A 523 -18.82 33.52 8.43
CA VAL A 523 -18.18 32.31 8.97
C VAL A 523 -16.98 32.68 9.84
N PRO A 524 -16.88 32.22 11.10
CA PRO A 524 -15.70 32.46 11.92
C PRO A 524 -14.42 31.89 11.30
N TYR A 525 -13.29 32.58 11.52
CA TYR A 525 -11.98 32.11 11.08
C TYR A 525 -11.63 30.74 11.68
N GLY A 526 -11.00 29.86 10.90
CA GLY A 526 -10.57 28.54 11.31
C GLY A 526 -11.53 27.41 10.91
N SER A 527 -11.37 26.25 11.55
CA SER A 527 -12.21 25.06 11.32
C SER A 527 -13.30 24.96 12.39
N CYS A 528 -14.56 24.92 11.94
CA CYS A 528 -15.73 24.92 12.80
C CYS A 528 -16.75 23.87 12.35
N ASP A 529 -17.37 23.21 13.32
CA ASP A 529 -18.65 22.55 13.10
C ASP A 529 -19.77 23.56 13.35
N PHE A 530 -20.93 23.42 12.70
CA PHE A 530 -22.06 24.31 12.95
C PHE A 530 -23.40 23.58 12.94
N ILE A 531 -24.36 24.14 13.70
CA ILE A 531 -25.75 23.72 13.71
C ILE A 531 -26.63 24.93 13.38
N VAL A 532 -27.47 24.77 12.35
CA VAL A 532 -28.50 25.73 11.95
C VAL A 532 -29.84 25.30 12.54
N SER A 533 -30.63 26.27 13.02
CA SER A 533 -31.92 26.04 13.65
C SER A 533 -32.95 27.11 13.31
N LYS A 534 -34.16 26.68 12.90
CA LYS A 534 -35.34 27.54 12.72
C LYS A 534 -36.59 26.76 13.11
N GLY A 535 -37.32 27.19 14.15
CA GLY A 535 -38.44 26.41 14.67
C GLY A 535 -38.00 25.00 15.09
N THR A 536 -38.61 23.96 14.51
CA THR A 536 -38.26 22.55 14.71
C THR A 536 -37.21 22.03 13.73
N ASP A 537 -36.91 22.76 12.65
CA ASP A 537 -35.92 22.36 11.65
C ASP A 537 -34.49 22.54 12.18
N ARG A 538 -33.66 21.54 11.93
CA ARG A 538 -32.24 21.55 12.29
C ARG A 538 -31.41 21.07 11.11
N LEU A 539 -30.17 21.52 11.03
CA LEU A 539 -29.19 21.02 10.07
C LEU A 539 -27.79 21.21 10.63
N ALA A 540 -26.95 20.18 10.55
CA ALA A 540 -25.53 20.29 10.86
C ALA A 540 -24.68 20.37 9.60
N GLY A 541 -23.53 21.01 9.73
CA GLY A 541 -22.48 21.03 8.73
C GLY A 541 -21.13 21.32 9.38
N ASN A 542 -20.10 21.37 8.55
CA ASN A 542 -18.79 21.84 8.96
C ASN A 542 -18.20 22.77 7.91
N THR A 543 -17.25 23.59 8.33
CA THR A 543 -16.57 24.52 7.44
C THR A 543 -15.13 24.73 7.88
N TRP A 544 -14.28 25.01 6.90
CA TRP A 544 -12.93 25.48 7.13
C TRP A 544 -12.71 26.80 6.40
N ASN A 545 -12.50 27.87 7.15
CA ASN A 545 -11.97 29.13 6.67
C ASN A 545 -10.46 29.23 7.02
N ARG A 546 -9.59 29.14 6.01
CA ARG A 546 -8.21 29.66 6.07
C ARG A 546 -8.19 30.79 5.05
N GLY A 547 -8.27 32.04 5.50
CA GLY A 547 -7.96 33.16 4.60
C GLY A 547 -6.60 32.88 3.96
N TYR A 548 -6.56 32.84 2.62
CA TYR A 548 -5.33 32.64 1.87
C TYR A 548 -4.87 33.99 1.36
N ASP A 549 -3.87 34.55 2.02
CA ASP A 549 -3.10 35.66 1.46
C ASP A 549 -2.16 35.08 0.38
N LYS A 550 -2.73 34.65 -0.76
CA LYS A 550 -1.98 33.94 -1.83
C LYS A 550 -1.93 34.65 -3.16
N THR A 551 -2.59 35.78 -3.34
CA THR A 551 -2.13 36.72 -4.36
C THR A 551 -0.88 37.37 -3.78
N VAL A 552 0.29 36.96 -4.26
CA VAL A 552 1.47 37.82 -4.17
C VAL A 552 1.14 39.04 -5.02
N SER A 553 0.45 40.02 -4.43
CA SER A 553 0.03 41.26 -5.10
C SER A 553 1.25 42.16 -5.37
N HIS A 554 2.42 41.76 -4.88
CA HIS A 554 3.69 42.43 -5.02
C HIS A 554 4.66 41.53 -5.80
N SER A 555 5.56 42.15 -6.57
CA SER A 555 6.59 41.42 -7.33
C SER A 555 7.51 40.61 -6.41
N GLN A 556 7.83 39.36 -6.80
CA GLN A 556 8.86 38.54 -6.15
C GLN A 556 9.93 38.12 -7.17
N ILE A 557 11.19 38.33 -6.80
CA ILE A 557 12.34 37.83 -7.56
C ILE A 557 12.61 36.39 -7.13
N GLN A 558 12.69 35.48 -8.10
CA GLN A 558 13.04 34.08 -7.91
C GLN A 558 14.24 33.72 -8.79
N GLY A 559 14.93 32.63 -8.46
CA GLY A 559 16.04 32.15 -9.26
C GLY A 559 16.21 30.63 -9.21
N LYS A 560 16.77 30.07 -10.27
CA LYS A 560 17.19 28.67 -10.37
C LYS A 560 18.69 28.61 -10.66
N ILE A 561 19.41 27.74 -9.95
CA ILE A 561 20.85 27.54 -10.11
C ILE A 561 21.08 26.18 -10.77
N LEU A 562 22.00 26.13 -11.72
CA LEU A 562 22.44 24.93 -12.43
C LEU A 562 23.96 24.82 -12.30
N THR A 563 24.47 23.64 -11.99
CA THR A 563 25.90 23.34 -11.90
C THR A 563 26.34 22.51 -13.10
N ASP A 564 27.62 22.61 -13.48
CA ASP A 564 28.17 21.86 -14.62
C ASP A 564 28.38 20.36 -14.32
N LEU A 565 28.54 19.99 -13.05
CA LEU A 565 28.61 18.61 -12.57
C LEU A 565 27.57 18.34 -11.49
N SER A 566 27.20 17.07 -11.35
CA SER A 566 26.26 16.61 -10.30
C SER A 566 26.95 16.31 -8.97
N ILE A 567 28.27 16.09 -8.96
CA ILE A 567 29.11 15.84 -7.76
C ILE A 567 30.48 16.48 -8.02
N TYR A 568 31.04 17.14 -7.00
CA TYR A 568 32.39 17.70 -6.99
C TYR A 568 33.24 17.03 -5.90
N ARG A 569 34.53 16.93 -6.14
CA ARG A 569 35.54 16.53 -5.15
C ARG A 569 36.14 17.78 -4.48
N PRO A 570 36.68 17.66 -3.26
CA PRO A 570 37.40 18.77 -2.62
C PRO A 570 38.55 19.27 -3.51
N GLY A 571 38.55 20.57 -3.82
CA GLY A 571 39.52 21.21 -4.71
C GLY A 571 39.06 21.37 -6.16
N ASP A 572 37.91 20.80 -6.54
CA ASP A 572 37.33 21.01 -7.86
C ASP A 572 36.82 22.45 -8.03
N THR A 573 36.89 22.96 -9.25
CA THR A 573 36.26 24.23 -9.62
C THR A 573 34.80 23.99 -9.97
N ILE A 574 33.89 24.72 -9.31
CA ILE A 574 32.45 24.63 -9.55
C ILE A 574 32.04 25.61 -10.66
N GLY A 575 31.64 25.11 -11.82
CA GLY A 575 30.93 25.90 -12.82
C GLY A 575 29.44 26.00 -12.48
N PHE A 576 28.86 27.21 -12.50
CA PHE A 576 27.43 27.40 -12.27
C PHE A 576 26.80 28.45 -13.19
N MET A 577 25.48 28.34 -13.36
CA MET A 577 24.62 29.30 -14.06
C MET A 577 23.37 29.58 -13.23
N GLY A 578 23.09 30.86 -12.98
CA GLY A 578 21.85 31.31 -12.36
C GLY A 578 20.87 31.87 -13.38
N VAL A 579 19.61 31.44 -13.31
CA VAL A 579 18.50 32.02 -14.08
C VAL A 579 17.57 32.74 -13.10
N VAL A 580 17.51 34.06 -13.19
CA VAL A 580 16.72 34.92 -12.30
C VAL A 580 15.54 35.51 -13.05
N TYR A 581 14.36 35.48 -12.44
CA TYR A 581 13.11 35.95 -13.03
C TYR A 581 12.15 36.52 -11.98
N GLU A 582 11.28 37.42 -12.41
CA GLU A 582 10.16 37.93 -11.62
C GLU A 582 8.98 36.97 -11.70
N VAL A 583 8.31 36.75 -10.57
CA VAL A 583 6.97 36.18 -10.52
C VAL A 583 6.01 37.23 -9.98
N LYS A 584 5.00 37.56 -10.77
CA LYS A 584 3.84 38.36 -10.34
C LYS A 584 2.57 37.63 -10.78
N GLU A 585 1.70 37.34 -9.82
CA GLU A 585 0.51 36.51 -10.03
C GLU A 585 0.82 35.13 -10.63
N ARG A 586 0.59 34.93 -11.93
CA ARG A 586 0.90 33.70 -12.69
C ARG A 586 1.83 33.93 -13.88
N GLU A 587 2.38 35.13 -14.02
CA GLU A 587 3.32 35.47 -15.09
C GLU A 587 4.76 35.41 -14.58
N MET A 588 5.63 34.84 -15.43
CA MET A 588 7.08 34.86 -15.24
C MET A 588 7.68 35.83 -16.26
N ARG A 589 8.48 36.78 -15.78
CA ARG A 589 9.18 37.74 -16.65
C ARG A 589 10.67 37.72 -16.36
N GLN A 590 11.48 37.80 -17.40
CA GLN A 590 12.92 37.97 -17.22
C GLN A 590 13.19 39.31 -16.55
N LEU A 591 14.20 39.36 -15.67
CA LEU A 591 14.68 40.59 -15.03
C LEU A 591 16.13 40.86 -15.44
N PRO A 592 16.38 41.38 -16.66
CA PRO A 592 17.73 41.63 -17.15
C PRO A 592 18.47 42.64 -16.27
N GLY A 593 19.76 42.40 -16.02
CA GLY A 593 20.61 43.32 -15.25
C GLY A 593 20.36 43.34 -13.74
N THR A 594 19.63 42.35 -13.20
CA THR A 594 19.45 42.23 -11.74
C THR A 594 20.72 41.71 -11.10
N GLU A 595 21.26 42.49 -10.16
CA GLU A 595 22.39 42.09 -9.35
C GLU A 595 21.92 41.09 -8.29
N VAL A 596 22.52 39.89 -8.28
CA VAL A 596 22.23 38.84 -7.29
C VAL A 596 23.54 38.36 -6.68
N LYS A 597 23.48 38.01 -5.39
CA LYS A 597 24.60 37.38 -4.68
C LYS A 597 24.36 35.88 -4.61
N MET A 598 25.27 35.11 -5.19
CA MET A 598 25.38 33.67 -4.92
C MET A 598 26.25 33.46 -3.69
N ILE A 599 25.86 32.50 -2.86
CA ILE A 599 26.58 32.11 -1.65
C ILE A 599 26.75 30.60 -1.73
N LEU A 600 28.00 30.13 -1.68
CA LEU A 600 28.31 28.72 -1.55
C LEU A 600 28.29 28.38 -0.07
N CYS A 601 27.43 27.44 0.34
CA CYS A 601 27.38 26.99 1.73
C CYS A 601 27.97 25.59 1.91
N ASP A 602 28.57 25.34 3.06
CA ASP A 602 28.96 24.00 3.49
C ASP A 602 27.73 23.13 3.85
N ALA A 603 27.98 21.87 4.22
CA ALA A 603 26.93 20.93 4.61
C ALA A 603 26.14 21.35 5.87
N ASN A 604 26.63 22.35 6.63
CA ASN A 604 25.97 22.92 7.80
C ASN A 604 25.28 24.25 7.48
N TYR A 605 25.12 24.61 6.20
CA TYR A 605 24.57 25.87 5.73
C TYR A 605 25.39 27.11 6.13
N GLN A 606 26.67 26.94 6.46
CA GLN A 606 27.58 28.05 6.73
C GLN A 606 28.23 28.52 5.44
N ASN A 607 28.45 29.82 5.32
CA ASN A 607 29.08 30.37 4.13
C ASN A 607 30.51 29.83 4.00
N ALA A 608 30.81 29.21 2.86
CA ALA A 608 32.09 28.62 2.51
C ALA A 608 32.92 29.51 1.56
N ASP A 609 32.36 30.66 1.14
CA ASP A 609 32.98 31.70 0.28
C ASP A 609 32.89 33.11 0.91
#